data_AF-A0A653RJ95-F1
#
_entry.id   AF-A0A653RJ95-F1
#
_cell.length_a   1.000
_cell.length_b   1.000
_cell.length_c   1.000
_cell.angle_alpha   90.00
_cell.angle_beta   90.00
_cell.angle_gamma   90.00
#
_symmetry.space_group_name_H-M   'P 1'
#
loop_
_entity.id
_entity.type
_entity.pdbx_description
1 polymer ?
#
loop_
_entity_poly.entity_id
_entity_poly.type
_entity_poly.pdbx_seq_one_letter_code
_entity_poly.pdbx_strand_id
1 'polypeptide(L)'
;MKKLFLFLSLVPLLCLAQKKDCKYDFEEKTDTTFLKALPDKLVYEKIFGTSKEFIQFKLLNHNGVPTLSFQQIQKSQDFIPVKCFDAKSKIVFQLESGKIVSLLSVNTETCSTLTYLSEENSNIRLLKGYFVFTKLNYDELKKSRITVMRVQYTGESKDYIINDAIQSEILNENIKPSSYFIENLECVE
;
A
#
# COMPACT_ATOMS: atom_id res chain seq x y z
N MET A 1 -40.05 -46.41 27.90
CA MET A 1 -39.40 -45.98 26.64
C MET A 1 -39.16 -44.48 26.74
N LYS A 2 -37.90 -44.08 26.96
CA LYS A 2 -37.47 -42.67 27.06
C LYS A 2 -37.49 -42.04 25.67
N LYS A 3 -38.39 -41.09 25.41
CA LYS A 3 -38.24 -40.13 24.30
C LYS A 3 -37.90 -38.77 24.88
N LEU A 4 -36.60 -38.54 25.06
CA LEU A 4 -36.02 -37.23 25.29
C LEU A 4 -36.07 -36.50 23.94
N PHE A 5 -37.08 -35.66 23.75
CA PHE A 5 -37.20 -34.85 22.54
C PHE A 5 -36.14 -33.74 22.60
N LEU A 6 -35.20 -33.83 21.66
CA LEU A 6 -34.14 -32.88 21.36
C LEU A 6 -34.76 -31.53 20.99
N PHE A 7 -34.72 -30.55 21.88
CA PHE A 7 -34.89 -29.13 21.52
C PHE A 7 -33.51 -28.47 21.61
N LEU A 8 -32.67 -28.78 20.63
CA LEU A 8 -31.33 -28.21 20.48
C LEU A 8 -31.45 -26.81 19.86
N SER A 9 -31.42 -25.81 20.75
CA SER A 9 -30.90 -24.46 20.56
C SER A 9 -31.02 -23.81 19.17
N LEU A 10 -32.03 -22.95 18.98
CA LEU A 10 -31.89 -21.76 18.14
C LEU A 10 -30.96 -20.78 18.89
N VAL A 11 -29.65 -20.87 18.67
CA VAL A 11 -28.74 -19.75 18.97
C VAL A 11 -28.79 -18.87 17.72
N PRO A 12 -29.29 -17.63 17.78
CA PRO A 12 -29.06 -16.70 16.68
C PRO A 12 -27.55 -16.52 16.57
N LEU A 13 -27.00 -16.80 15.39
CA LEU A 13 -25.65 -16.39 15.00
C LEU A 13 -25.59 -14.87 15.11
N LEU A 14 -25.29 -14.36 16.30
CA LEU A 14 -24.75 -13.03 16.48
C LEU A 14 -23.35 -13.09 15.88
N CYS A 15 -23.27 -12.89 14.57
CA CYS A 15 -22.04 -12.45 13.92
C CYS A 15 -21.71 -11.08 14.51
N LEU A 16 -21.05 -11.08 15.67
CA LEU A 16 -20.26 -9.95 16.10
C LEU A 16 -19.18 -9.81 15.03
N ALA A 17 -19.42 -8.93 14.06
CA ALA A 17 -18.37 -8.44 13.19
C ALA A 17 -17.30 -7.86 14.11
N GLN A 18 -16.22 -8.60 14.33
CA GLN A 18 -15.10 -8.14 15.11
C GLN A 18 -14.53 -6.95 14.36
N LYS A 19 -14.73 -5.74 14.90
CA LYS A 19 -14.08 -4.55 14.34
C LYS A 19 -12.59 -4.79 14.41
N LYS A 20 -11.93 -4.74 13.26
CA LYS A 20 -10.48 -4.86 13.16
C LYS A 20 -9.83 -3.74 13.99
N ASP A 21 -8.97 -4.11 14.92
CA ASP A 21 -8.20 -3.14 15.70
C ASP A 21 -7.07 -2.57 14.84
N CYS A 22 -7.27 -1.34 14.36
CA CYS A 22 -6.36 -0.66 13.46
C CYS A 22 -5.37 0.20 14.28
N LYS A 23 -4.07 -0.10 14.15
CA LYS A 23 -3.02 0.69 14.78
C LYS A 23 -2.62 1.84 13.85
N TYR A 24 -2.94 3.07 14.24
CA TYR A 24 -2.60 4.27 13.48
C TYR A 24 -1.26 4.85 13.93
N ASP A 25 -0.51 5.39 12.98
CA ASP A 25 0.71 6.17 13.22
C ASP A 25 0.35 7.62 13.58
N PHE A 26 -0.73 8.13 12.99
CA PHE A 26 -1.24 9.45 13.23
C PHE A 26 -2.77 9.46 13.13
N GLU A 27 -3.42 10.09 14.11
CA GLU A 27 -4.85 10.39 14.09
C GLU A 27 -5.06 11.80 14.64
N GLU A 28 -5.52 12.70 13.78
CA GLU A 28 -5.86 14.07 14.16
C GLU A 28 -7.30 14.36 13.73
N LYS A 29 -8.08 14.87 14.68
CA LYS A 29 -9.44 15.33 14.45
C LYS A 29 -9.59 16.72 15.04
N THR A 30 -9.89 17.68 14.19
CA THR A 30 -10.35 19.02 14.59
C THR A 30 -11.85 19.12 14.35
N ASP A 31 -12.46 20.24 14.73
CA ASP A 31 -13.88 20.52 14.48
C ASP A 31 -14.25 20.52 12.99
N THR A 32 -13.26 20.66 12.09
CA THR A 32 -13.48 20.82 10.65
C THR A 32 -12.71 19.82 9.78
N THR A 33 -11.64 19.21 10.29
CA THR A 33 -10.76 18.34 9.53
C THR A 33 -10.46 17.05 10.29
N PHE A 34 -10.26 15.98 9.53
CA PHE A 34 -9.92 14.68 10.05
C PHE A 34 -8.87 14.02 9.17
N LEU A 35 -7.81 13.53 9.79
CA LEU A 35 -6.73 12.80 9.15
C LEU A 35 -6.39 11.56 9.96
N LYS A 36 -6.47 10.40 9.31
CA LYS A 36 -5.93 9.13 9.82
C LYS A 36 -4.84 8.62 8.91
N ALA A 37 -3.79 8.05 9.50
CA ALA A 37 -2.69 7.45 8.79
C ALA A 37 -2.28 6.13 9.44
N LEU A 38 -2.18 5.07 8.62
CA LEU A 38 -1.54 3.82 9.03
C LEU A 38 -0.01 3.94 8.98
N PRO A 39 0.74 3.06 9.67
CA PRO A 39 2.19 2.98 9.51
C PRO A 39 2.58 2.62 8.06
N ASP A 40 3.78 3.05 7.65
CA ASP A 40 4.38 2.62 6.39
C ASP A 40 4.61 1.10 6.40
N LYS A 41 4.29 0.44 5.28
CA LYS A 41 4.52 -0.99 5.07
C LYS A 41 5.30 -1.21 3.79
N LEU A 42 6.35 -2.03 3.87
CA LEU A 42 7.11 -2.46 2.71
C LEU A 42 6.21 -3.33 1.82
N VAL A 43 6.18 -3.03 0.51
CA VAL A 43 5.41 -3.79 -0.47
C VAL A 43 6.23 -4.34 -1.62
N TYR A 44 7.45 -3.82 -1.79
CA TYR A 44 8.39 -4.30 -2.77
C TYR A 44 9.80 -4.12 -2.24
N GLU A 45 10.63 -5.14 -2.43
CA GLU A 45 12.05 -5.13 -2.12
C GLU A 45 12.79 -5.82 -3.25
N LYS A 46 13.83 -5.15 -3.76
CA LYS A 46 14.76 -5.70 -4.73
C LYS A 46 16.17 -5.32 -4.34
N ILE A 47 17.02 -6.33 -4.18
CA ILE A 47 18.44 -6.17 -3.92
C ILE A 47 19.17 -6.82 -5.10
N PHE A 48 20.00 -6.03 -5.80
CA PHE A 48 20.77 -6.50 -6.95
C PHE A 48 22.15 -5.85 -6.94
N GLY A 49 23.15 -6.60 -6.48
CA GLY A 49 24.51 -6.10 -6.31
C GLY A 49 24.54 -4.90 -5.36
N THR A 50 25.04 -3.77 -5.84
CA THR A 50 25.12 -2.50 -5.08
C THR A 50 23.82 -1.70 -5.13
N SER A 51 22.85 -2.10 -5.97
CA SER A 51 21.58 -1.41 -6.13
C SER A 51 20.49 -2.05 -5.27
N LYS A 52 19.75 -1.21 -4.55
CA LYS A 52 18.62 -1.60 -3.72
C LYS A 52 17.42 -0.72 -4.06
N GLU A 53 16.24 -1.31 -4.14
CA GLU A 53 15.00 -0.61 -4.40
C GLU A 53 13.90 -1.11 -3.46
N PHE A 54 13.23 -0.17 -2.83
CA PHE A 54 12.14 -0.41 -1.90
C PHE A 54 10.93 0.41 -2.31
N ILE A 55 9.75 -0.17 -2.16
CA ILE A 55 8.49 0.57 -2.23
C ILE A 55 7.73 0.32 -0.95
N GLN A 56 7.27 1.41 -0.35
CA GLN A 56 6.46 1.43 0.85
C GLN A 56 5.12 2.08 0.56
N PHE A 57 4.07 1.50 1.15
CA PHE A 57 2.72 2.02 1.11
C PHE A 57 2.29 2.48 2.50
N LYS A 58 1.54 3.58 2.51
CA LYS A 58 0.87 4.11 3.69
C LYS A 58 -0.54 4.52 3.29
N LEU A 59 -1.54 3.93 3.92
CA LEU A 59 -2.93 4.32 3.71
C LEU A 59 -3.29 5.48 4.62
N LEU A 60 -3.96 6.46 4.04
CA LEU A 60 -4.42 7.68 4.67
C LEU A 60 -5.92 7.84 4.41
N ASN A 61 -6.65 8.42 5.34
CA ASN A 61 -7.98 8.96 5.11
C ASN A 61 -7.97 10.43 5.50
N HIS A 62 -8.22 11.31 4.52
CA HIS A 62 -8.36 12.73 4.75
C HIS A 62 -9.79 13.15 4.39
N ASN A 63 -10.57 13.54 5.39
CA ASN A 63 -11.97 13.97 5.24
C ASN A 63 -12.85 12.99 4.42
N GLY A 64 -12.68 11.68 4.63
CA GLY A 64 -13.44 10.64 3.92
C GLY A 64 -12.90 10.30 2.53
N VAL A 65 -11.72 10.80 2.15
CA VAL A 65 -11.05 10.42 0.90
C VAL A 65 -9.87 9.49 1.22
N PRO A 66 -10.04 8.17 0.99
CA PRO A 66 -8.93 7.22 1.08
C PRO A 66 -7.84 7.59 0.09
N THR A 67 -6.60 7.58 0.55
CA THR A 67 -5.43 7.96 -0.24
C THR A 67 -4.29 6.98 0.06
N LEU A 68 -3.64 6.50 -0.99
CA LEU A 68 -2.40 5.74 -0.90
C LEU A 68 -1.22 6.72 -1.01
N SER A 69 -0.44 6.83 0.06
CA SER A 69 0.91 7.36 0.02
C SER A 69 1.85 6.29 -0.50
N PHE A 70 2.43 6.54 -1.67
CA PHE A 70 3.47 5.75 -2.29
C PHE A 70 4.82 6.37 -1.95
N GLN A 71 5.76 5.57 -1.46
CA GLN A 71 7.15 5.98 -1.25
C GLN A 71 8.09 4.98 -1.91
N GLN A 72 8.98 5.47 -2.76
CA GLN A 72 10.04 4.69 -3.38
C GLN A 72 11.40 5.18 -2.90
N ILE A 73 12.21 4.24 -2.46
CA ILE A 73 13.58 4.46 -2.02
C ILE A 73 14.49 3.64 -2.94
N GLN A 74 15.44 4.29 -3.58
CA GLN A 74 16.47 3.64 -4.38
C GLN A 74 17.83 3.99 -3.80
N LYS A 75 18.68 2.99 -3.58
CA LYS A 75 20.07 3.17 -3.15
C LYS A 75 20.99 2.50 -4.16
N SER A 76 22.06 3.17 -4.59
CA SER A 76 23.02 2.62 -5.54
C SER A 76 24.35 3.34 -5.45
N GLN A 77 25.47 2.67 -5.74
CA GLN A 77 26.75 3.35 -5.97
C GLN A 77 26.77 4.04 -7.33
N ASP A 78 25.97 3.55 -8.28
CA ASP A 78 25.79 4.16 -9.60
C ASP A 78 24.79 5.32 -9.58
N PHE A 79 24.74 6.05 -10.70
CA PHE A 79 23.74 7.10 -10.92
C PHE A 79 22.32 6.51 -10.95
N ILE A 80 21.41 7.17 -10.24
CA ILE A 80 19.98 6.84 -10.22
C ILE A 80 19.22 7.95 -10.98
N PRO A 81 18.49 7.63 -12.07
CA PRO A 81 17.69 8.61 -12.80
C PRO A 81 16.63 9.30 -11.94
N VAL A 82 16.32 10.55 -12.27
CA VAL A 82 15.21 11.29 -11.64
C VAL A 82 13.89 10.66 -12.10
N LYS A 83 12.99 10.42 -11.15
CA LYS A 83 11.59 10.10 -11.44
C LYS A 83 10.68 11.16 -10.84
N CYS A 84 9.58 11.46 -11.52
CA CYS A 84 8.61 12.45 -11.08
C CYS A 84 7.19 11.91 -11.20
N PHE A 85 6.32 12.45 -10.35
CA PHE A 85 4.87 12.35 -10.46
C PHE A 85 4.27 13.71 -10.79
N ASP A 86 3.23 13.68 -11.60
CA ASP A 86 2.38 14.81 -11.96
C ASP A 86 0.89 14.40 -11.85
N ALA A 87 -0.02 15.28 -12.25
CA ALA A 87 -1.46 15.00 -12.22
C ALA A 87 -1.90 13.88 -13.21
N LYS A 88 -1.06 13.50 -14.18
CA LYS A 88 -1.36 12.44 -15.16
C LYS A 88 -0.84 11.07 -14.71
N SER A 89 0.03 11.05 -13.71
CA SER A 89 0.61 9.85 -13.12
C SER A 89 -0.47 8.97 -12.49
N LYS A 90 -0.25 7.65 -12.50
CA LYS A 90 -1.22 6.65 -11.99
C LYS A 90 -0.49 5.44 -11.43
N ILE A 91 -1.14 4.76 -10.50
CA ILE A 91 -0.75 3.41 -10.10
C ILE A 91 -1.84 2.46 -10.56
N VAL A 92 -1.46 1.44 -11.33
CA VAL A 92 -2.38 0.43 -11.85
C VAL A 92 -2.03 -0.91 -11.22
N PHE A 93 -3.00 -1.54 -10.57
CA PHE A 93 -2.87 -2.87 -10.00
C PHE A 93 -3.59 -3.89 -10.88
N GLN A 94 -2.92 -4.98 -11.19
CA GLN A 94 -3.56 -6.22 -11.64
C GLN A 94 -3.84 -7.09 -10.42
N LEU A 95 -5.07 -7.55 -10.30
CA LEU A 95 -5.51 -8.40 -9.21
C LEU A 95 -5.43 -9.89 -9.61
N GLU A 96 -5.35 -10.76 -8.62
CA GLU A 96 -5.40 -12.22 -8.79
C GLU A 96 -6.71 -12.66 -9.48
N SER A 97 -7.79 -11.92 -9.27
CA SER A 97 -9.08 -12.09 -9.97
C SER A 97 -9.05 -11.75 -11.46
N GLY A 98 -7.93 -11.23 -11.98
CA GLY A 98 -7.80 -10.76 -13.37
C GLY A 98 -8.31 -9.34 -13.61
N LYS A 99 -8.96 -8.71 -12.61
CA LYS A 99 -9.41 -7.32 -12.70
C LYS A 99 -8.25 -6.34 -12.62
N ILE A 100 -8.44 -5.17 -13.21
CA ILE A 100 -7.46 -4.07 -13.21
C ILE A 100 -8.06 -2.88 -12.47
N VAL A 101 -7.29 -2.32 -11.53
CA VAL A 101 -7.67 -1.20 -10.67
C VAL A 101 -6.65 -0.07 -10.84
N SER A 102 -7.11 1.18 -11.01
CA SER A 102 -6.21 2.33 -11.22
C SER A 102 -6.42 3.43 -10.18
N LEU A 103 -5.40 3.75 -9.39
CA LEU A 103 -5.37 4.93 -8.53
C LEU A 103 -4.89 6.16 -9.31
N LEU A 104 -5.45 7.33 -8.98
CA LEU A 104 -5.20 8.59 -9.67
C LEU A 104 -4.27 9.47 -8.83
N SER A 105 -3.24 10.05 -9.45
CA SER A 105 -2.35 11.00 -8.78
C SER A 105 -3.08 12.27 -8.38
N VAL A 106 -2.77 12.78 -7.18
CA VAL A 106 -3.13 14.14 -6.74
C VAL A 106 -1.89 15.04 -6.61
N ASN A 107 -0.77 14.60 -7.16
CA ASN A 107 0.49 15.35 -7.14
C ASN A 107 0.46 16.43 -8.24
N THR A 108 0.99 17.62 -7.97
CA THR A 108 1.13 18.68 -8.98
C THR A 108 2.37 18.43 -9.86
N GLU A 109 3.54 18.47 -9.23
CA GLU A 109 4.84 18.05 -9.77
C GLU A 109 5.73 17.66 -8.58
N THR A 110 6.05 16.38 -8.44
CA THR A 110 6.83 15.88 -7.30
C THR A 110 7.90 14.94 -7.82
N CYS A 111 9.15 15.39 -7.76
CA CYS A 111 10.30 14.66 -8.24
C CYS A 111 11.12 14.06 -7.11
N SER A 112 11.82 12.97 -7.42
CA SER A 112 12.71 12.30 -6.49
C SER A 112 13.86 13.22 -6.06
N THR A 113 14.16 13.25 -4.77
CA THR A 113 15.31 13.96 -4.21
C THR A 113 16.51 13.03 -4.13
N LEU A 114 17.72 13.55 -4.35
CA LEU A 114 18.98 12.81 -4.27
C LEU A 114 19.74 13.21 -3.01
N THR A 115 20.17 12.22 -2.23
CA THR A 115 21.07 12.37 -1.09
C THR A 115 22.27 11.47 -1.28
N TYR A 116 23.47 12.01 -1.17
CA TYR A 116 24.70 11.24 -1.24
C TYR A 116 25.16 10.84 0.17
N LEU A 117 25.48 9.57 0.36
CA LEU A 117 26.07 9.01 1.59
C LEU A 117 27.55 8.74 1.35
N SER A 118 28.40 9.59 1.94
CA SER A 118 29.86 9.50 1.80
C SER A 118 30.45 8.23 2.40
N GLU A 119 29.94 7.78 3.53
CA GLU A 119 30.43 6.58 4.25
C GLU A 119 30.33 5.30 3.42
N GLU A 120 29.30 5.20 2.59
CA GLU A 120 29.02 4.03 1.76
C GLU A 120 29.30 4.28 0.26
N ASN A 121 29.80 5.47 -0.09
CA ASN A 121 29.97 5.94 -1.46
C ASN A 121 28.70 5.66 -2.32
N SER A 122 27.53 6.01 -1.79
CA SER A 122 26.25 5.62 -2.40
C SER A 122 25.28 6.78 -2.51
N ASN A 123 24.49 6.76 -3.57
CA ASN A 123 23.38 7.65 -3.86
C ASN A 123 22.09 7.05 -3.32
N ILE A 124 21.29 7.86 -2.62
CA ILE A 124 19.91 7.54 -2.26
C ILE A 124 18.99 8.48 -3.00
N ARG A 125 18.01 7.93 -3.72
CA ARG A 125 16.86 8.68 -4.22
C ARG A 125 15.60 8.33 -3.47
N LEU A 126 14.87 9.35 -3.05
CA LEU A 126 13.57 9.23 -2.40
C LEU A 126 12.51 9.90 -3.27
N LEU A 127 11.47 9.16 -3.64
CA LEU A 127 10.29 9.70 -4.31
C LEU A 127 9.06 9.39 -3.46
N LYS A 128 8.24 10.40 -3.19
CA LYS A 128 6.95 10.24 -2.51
C LYS A 128 5.84 10.79 -3.40
N GLY A 129 4.68 10.15 -3.39
CA GLY A 129 3.51 10.62 -4.11
C GLY A 129 2.21 10.12 -3.50
N TYR A 130 1.12 10.82 -3.77
CA TYR A 130 -0.20 10.51 -3.23
C TYR A 130 -1.17 10.13 -4.35
N PHE A 131 -1.92 9.05 -4.14
CA PHE A 131 -2.83 8.50 -5.13
C PHE A 131 -4.19 8.18 -4.49
N VAL A 132 -5.27 8.67 -5.09
CA VAL A 132 -6.63 8.48 -4.58
C VAL A 132 -7.32 7.29 -5.24
N PHE A 133 -8.21 6.64 -4.49
CA PHE A 133 -9.01 5.52 -4.97
C PHE A 133 -10.24 6.04 -5.73
N THR A 134 -10.61 5.38 -6.83
CA THR A 134 -11.94 5.59 -7.43
C THR A 134 -12.95 4.66 -6.74
N LYS A 135 -14.24 5.03 -6.74
CA LYS A 135 -15.28 4.24 -6.04
C LYS A 135 -15.32 2.77 -6.47
N LEU A 136 -15.14 2.49 -7.77
CA LEU A 136 -15.17 1.13 -8.32
C LEU A 136 -13.95 0.29 -7.90
N ASN A 137 -12.82 0.94 -7.64
CA ASN A 137 -11.56 0.26 -7.32
C ASN A 137 -11.55 -0.31 -5.90
N TYR A 138 -12.28 0.34 -5.00
CA TYR A 138 -12.16 0.13 -3.57
C TYR A 138 -12.69 -1.24 -3.15
N ASP A 139 -13.82 -1.68 -3.70
CA ASP A 139 -14.45 -2.96 -3.35
C ASP A 139 -13.69 -4.18 -3.87
N GLU A 140 -13.00 -4.05 -4.99
CA GLU A 140 -12.20 -5.14 -5.56
C GLU A 140 -10.91 -5.37 -4.76
N LEU A 141 -10.25 -4.28 -4.33
CA LEU A 141 -9.02 -4.34 -3.53
C LEU A 141 -9.23 -4.95 -2.13
N LYS A 142 -10.47 -4.93 -1.62
CA LYS A 142 -10.84 -5.61 -0.37
C LYS A 142 -10.96 -7.12 -0.51
N LYS A 143 -11.13 -7.63 -1.74
CA LYS A 143 -11.50 -9.02 -2.01
C LYS A 143 -10.42 -9.83 -2.73
N SER A 144 -9.49 -9.16 -3.42
CA SER A 144 -8.53 -9.83 -4.30
C SER A 144 -7.12 -9.29 -4.08
N ARG A 145 -6.15 -10.21 -4.04
CA ARG A 145 -4.73 -9.88 -3.88
C ARG A 145 -4.19 -9.16 -5.11
N ILE A 146 -3.18 -8.33 -4.91
CA ILE A 146 -2.43 -7.69 -6.00
C ILE A 146 -1.33 -8.62 -6.50
N THR A 147 -1.16 -8.75 -7.81
CA THR A 147 -0.12 -9.58 -8.43
C THR A 147 0.92 -8.74 -9.18
N VAL A 148 0.47 -7.66 -9.82
CA VAL A 148 1.33 -6.71 -10.53
C VAL A 148 0.92 -5.29 -10.17
N MET A 149 1.92 -4.45 -9.94
CA MET A 149 1.76 -3.01 -9.82
C MET A 149 2.52 -2.34 -10.97
N ARG A 150 1.82 -1.57 -11.79
CA ARG A 150 2.41 -0.63 -12.74
C ARG A 150 2.38 0.77 -12.17
N VAL A 151 3.54 1.39 -12.06
CA VAL A 151 3.65 2.82 -11.69
C VAL A 151 3.93 3.61 -12.96
N GLN A 152 3.02 4.53 -13.27
CA GLN A 152 3.16 5.48 -14.38
C GLN A 152 3.73 6.78 -13.82
N TYR A 153 4.99 7.04 -14.12
CA TYR A 153 5.69 8.28 -13.81
C TYR A 153 5.49 9.29 -14.95
N THR A 154 6.01 10.50 -14.79
CA THR A 154 6.10 11.46 -15.90
C THR A 154 7.04 10.92 -16.99
N GLY A 155 6.48 10.53 -18.14
CA GLY A 155 7.24 10.12 -19.34
C GLY A 155 7.63 8.64 -19.41
N GLU A 156 7.48 7.86 -18.33
CA GLU A 156 7.79 6.43 -18.33
C GLU A 156 6.82 5.61 -17.45
N SER A 157 6.86 4.28 -17.59
CA SER A 157 6.11 3.36 -16.74
C SER A 157 6.98 2.18 -16.37
N LYS A 158 6.83 1.69 -15.13
CA LYS A 158 7.55 0.51 -14.64
C LYS A 158 6.60 -0.46 -13.95
N ASP A 159 6.79 -1.73 -14.27
CA ASP A 159 6.05 -2.83 -13.67
C ASP A 159 6.83 -3.47 -12.53
N TYR A 160 6.12 -3.79 -11.46
CA TYR A 160 6.62 -4.45 -10.28
C TYR A 160 5.76 -5.70 -10.05
N ILE A 161 6.42 -6.86 -10.03
CA ILE A 161 5.78 -8.11 -9.63
C ILE A 161 5.67 -8.10 -8.11
N ILE A 162 4.46 -8.29 -7.59
CA ILE A 162 4.19 -8.31 -6.16
C ILE A 162 4.13 -9.76 -5.72
N ASN A 163 5.04 -10.14 -4.83
CA ASN A 163 5.10 -11.50 -4.28
C ASN A 163 4.02 -11.70 -3.21
N ASP A 164 3.57 -12.94 -3.01
CA ASP A 164 2.64 -13.23 -1.92
C ASP A 164 3.25 -13.06 -0.54
N ALA A 165 4.53 -13.39 -0.42
CA ALA A 165 5.32 -13.22 0.78
C ALA A 165 6.75 -12.79 0.42
N ILE A 166 7.34 -11.94 1.26
CA ILE A 166 8.74 -11.51 1.19
C ILE A 166 9.33 -11.67 2.57
N GLN A 167 10.40 -12.46 2.70
CA GLN A 167 11.27 -12.37 3.86
C GLN A 167 12.21 -11.19 3.66
N SER A 168 11.94 -10.07 4.33
CA SER A 168 12.72 -8.85 4.11
C SER A 168 14.12 -8.97 4.70
N GLU A 169 15.14 -8.68 3.90
CA GLU A 169 16.52 -8.69 4.37
C GLU A 169 16.80 -7.51 5.31
N ILE A 170 16.15 -6.37 5.09
CA ILE A 170 16.36 -5.17 5.90
C ILE A 170 15.55 -5.19 7.20
N LEU A 171 14.28 -5.59 7.12
CA LEU A 171 13.41 -5.58 8.30
C LEU A 171 13.51 -6.88 9.10
N ASN A 172 14.09 -7.94 8.52
CA ASN A 172 14.12 -9.28 9.11
C ASN A 172 12.73 -9.81 9.50
N GLU A 173 11.72 -9.41 8.73
CA GLU A 173 10.31 -9.75 8.95
C GLU A 173 9.73 -10.41 7.70
N ASN A 174 8.76 -11.31 7.90
CA ASN A 174 7.98 -11.87 6.81
C ASN A 174 6.78 -10.97 6.52
N ILE A 175 6.70 -10.48 5.28
CA ILE A 175 5.77 -9.46 4.84
C ILE A 175 4.88 -10.04 3.74
N LYS A 176 3.58 -9.73 3.77
CA LYS A 176 2.60 -10.20 2.79
C LYS A 176 2.06 -9.04 1.95
N PRO A 177 2.79 -8.59 0.93
CA PRO A 177 2.41 -7.37 0.23
C PRO A 177 1.24 -7.58 -0.72
N SER A 178 1.03 -8.80 -1.23
CA SER A 178 -0.12 -9.11 -2.11
C SER A 178 -1.48 -8.95 -1.40
N SER A 179 -1.54 -9.15 -0.08
CA SER A 179 -2.74 -8.96 0.75
C SER A 179 -2.83 -7.59 1.42
N TYR A 180 -1.90 -6.65 1.13
CA TYR A 180 -1.82 -5.36 1.81
C TYR A 180 -3.17 -4.63 1.88
N PHE A 181 -3.87 -4.50 0.74
CA PHE A 181 -5.15 -3.78 0.71
C PHE A 181 -6.25 -4.53 1.45
N ILE A 182 -6.37 -5.86 1.26
CA ILE A 182 -7.34 -6.70 2.00
C ILE A 182 -7.18 -6.50 3.52
N GLU A 183 -5.93 -6.40 3.98
CA GLU A 183 -5.65 -6.26 5.40
C GLU A 183 -5.83 -4.83 5.94
N ASN A 184 -5.68 -3.79 5.11
CA ASN A 184 -5.54 -2.44 5.66
C ASN A 184 -6.61 -1.44 5.16
N LEU A 185 -7.37 -1.75 4.10
CA LEU A 185 -8.33 -0.79 3.55
C LEU A 185 -9.45 -0.43 4.53
N GLU A 186 -9.98 -1.42 5.27
CA GLU A 186 -11.05 -1.22 6.26
C GLU A 186 -10.69 -0.21 7.36
N CYS A 187 -9.39 0.01 7.60
CA CYS A 187 -8.90 0.97 8.59
C CYS A 187 -8.95 2.43 8.09
N VAL A 188 -9.15 2.64 6.80
CA VAL A 188 -9.18 3.98 6.19
C VAL A 188 -10.49 4.24 5.44
N GLU A 189 -11.54 3.49 5.78
CA GLU A 189 -12.93 3.78 5.39
C GLU A 189 -13.49 5.00 6.15
#